data_AF-A0A497G1E3-F1
#
_entry.id   AF-A0A497G1E3-F1
#
_cell.length_a   1.000
_cell.length_b   1.000
_cell.length_c   1.000
_cell.angle_alpha   90.00
_cell.angle_beta   90.00
_cell.angle_gamma   90.00
#
_symmetry.space_group_name_H-M   'P 1'
#
loop_
_entity.id
_entity.type
_entity.pdbx_description
1 polymer ?
#
loop_
_entity_poly.entity_id
_entity_poly.type
_entity_poly.pdbx_seq_one_letter_code
_entity_poly.pdbx_strand_id
1 'polypeptide(L)'
;MFNRIFLNFKSRKDVIPLTIILSISPLPPLSTLLHLKKLGFYEYLPEKPLSVKQLKEKGYSKSFIELYREALKSQTTGSRRGLTSFIEEKLLEFKTSAEIAEMRTLSNSSLMNSLAIVVPTLITTLMLVTSPQVAPLTLILLSLVSLITVLALNIPVALSLHSYRFKDPIVLITLVLALPLTLLLKDPLTSMLIASIPAFVFSLINVIRENKLRNKILELVKTASQASITNIFKLIKTTPRKLFETFDYGVMKAVAIALYLISAYSPSPEAYDKLLEYTRVYVSTVKKIRGKFNAILVYSVIMIAFSVSTIYLTVFSIGKFSSTIPENTVLPGYYFISLPSKSQIEKIEDALDLAIIINAVAFSMMCAMLREGNPLYLSLYLPALLTVALLGRHLTLTYLVPLIVK
;
A
#
# COMPACT_ATOMS: atom_id res chain seq x y z
N MET A 1 -24.02 13.05 -2.60
CA MET A 1 -23.40 12.15 -1.60
C MET A 1 -21.91 11.93 -1.87
N PHE A 2 -21.50 11.55 -3.09
CA PHE A 2 -20.09 11.36 -3.48
C PHE A 2 -19.18 12.58 -3.22
N ASN A 3 -19.62 13.81 -3.54
CA ASN A 3 -18.82 15.01 -3.27
C ASN A 3 -18.52 15.23 -1.78
N ARG A 4 -19.44 14.88 -0.87
CA ARG A 4 -19.21 14.96 0.57
C ARG A 4 -18.20 13.91 1.04
N ILE A 5 -18.26 12.69 0.50
CA ILE A 5 -17.30 11.63 0.80
C ILE A 5 -15.91 12.03 0.31
N PHE A 6 -15.80 12.51 -0.93
CA PHE A 6 -14.54 12.97 -1.51
C PHE A 6 -13.94 14.14 -0.72
N LEU A 7 -14.76 15.12 -0.33
CA LEU A 7 -14.32 16.24 0.53
C LEU A 7 -13.84 15.76 1.90
N ASN A 8 -14.54 14.79 2.50
CA ASN A 8 -14.14 14.20 3.77
C ASN A 8 -12.76 13.51 3.64
N PHE A 9 -12.54 12.69 2.63
CA PHE A 9 -11.25 12.05 2.37
C PHE A 9 -10.13 13.06 2.12
N LYS A 10 -10.36 14.06 1.25
CA LYS A 10 -9.36 15.08 0.92
C LYS A 10 -8.99 15.92 2.14
N SER A 11 -10.00 16.41 2.87
CA SER A 11 -9.78 17.20 4.09
C SER A 11 -9.12 16.41 5.22
N ARG A 12 -9.37 15.10 5.35
CA ARG A 12 -8.72 14.23 6.34
C ARG A 12 -7.24 14.01 6.02
N LYS A 13 -6.92 13.77 4.73
CA LYS A 13 -5.54 13.52 4.26
C LYS A 13 -4.62 14.72 4.51
N ASP A 14 -5.15 15.92 4.28
CA ASP A 14 -4.36 17.14 4.29
C ASP A 14 -4.25 17.78 5.68
N VAL A 15 -4.76 17.13 6.75
CA VAL A 15 -4.65 17.66 8.13
C VAL A 15 -3.19 17.86 8.54
N ILE A 16 -2.35 16.83 8.49
CA ILE A 16 -0.93 16.95 8.87
C ILE A 16 -0.19 17.97 7.99
N PRO A 17 -0.27 17.89 6.63
CA PRO A 17 0.31 18.91 5.75
C PRO A 17 -0.13 20.34 6.07
N LEU A 18 -1.42 20.58 6.30
CA LEU A 18 -1.94 21.91 6.59
C LEU A 18 -1.52 22.40 7.98
N THR A 19 -1.52 21.54 9.00
CA THR A 19 -1.07 21.93 10.33
C THR A 19 0.40 22.36 10.31
N ILE A 20 1.28 21.66 9.57
CA ILE A 20 2.69 22.06 9.38
C ILE A 20 2.78 23.46 8.78
N ILE A 21 1.97 23.75 7.75
CA ILE A 21 1.96 25.09 7.15
C ILE A 21 1.46 26.13 8.15
N LEU A 22 0.36 25.85 8.87
CA LEU A 22 -0.29 26.82 9.76
C LEU A 22 0.52 27.12 11.02
N SER A 23 1.22 26.14 11.58
CA SER A 23 2.05 26.35 12.77
C SER A 23 3.26 27.23 12.46
N ILE A 24 3.81 27.13 11.25
CA ILE A 24 5.08 27.76 10.88
C ILE A 24 4.89 29.03 10.03
N SER A 25 3.84 29.12 9.20
CA SER A 25 3.58 30.25 8.30
C SER A 25 3.59 31.57 9.07
N PRO A 26 4.33 32.61 8.68
CA PRO A 26 4.37 33.88 9.41
C PRO A 26 3.05 34.67 9.36
N LEU A 27 2.13 34.32 8.45
CA LEU A 27 0.82 34.93 8.34
C LEU A 27 -0.16 34.39 9.42
N PRO A 28 -1.25 35.11 9.75
CA PRO A 28 -2.31 34.59 10.60
C PRO A 28 -2.90 33.27 10.04
N PRO A 29 -3.33 32.32 10.88
CA PRO A 29 -3.74 30.98 10.44
C PRO A 29 -4.89 30.97 9.41
N LEU A 30 -5.96 31.73 9.60
CA LEU A 30 -7.07 31.74 8.63
C LEU A 30 -6.69 32.49 7.35
N SER A 31 -5.91 33.56 7.48
CA SER A 31 -5.35 34.28 6.32
C SER A 31 -4.46 33.36 5.49
N THR A 32 -3.67 32.50 6.15
CA THR A 32 -2.85 31.47 5.49
C THR A 32 -3.73 30.49 4.72
N LEU A 33 -4.83 29.97 5.30
CA LEU A 33 -5.76 29.08 4.59
C LEU A 33 -6.36 29.73 3.33
N LEU A 34 -6.78 30.99 3.43
CA LEU A 34 -7.32 31.73 2.29
C LEU A 34 -6.24 31.97 1.23
N HIS A 35 -5.02 32.27 1.65
CA HIS A 35 -3.89 32.48 0.75
C HIS A 35 -3.52 31.18 0.01
N LEU A 36 -3.49 30.04 0.70
CA LEU A 36 -3.26 28.73 0.10
C LEU A 36 -4.31 28.38 -0.97
N LYS A 37 -5.57 28.76 -0.74
CA LYS A 37 -6.63 28.61 -1.74
C LYS A 37 -6.40 29.53 -2.94
N LYS A 38 -6.08 30.81 -2.73
CA LYS A 38 -5.81 31.78 -3.80
C LYS A 38 -4.64 31.36 -4.68
N LEU A 39 -3.61 30.74 -4.10
CA LEU A 39 -2.48 30.18 -4.84
C LEU A 39 -2.81 28.86 -5.58
N GLY A 40 -4.04 28.35 -5.46
CA GLY A 40 -4.46 27.10 -6.11
C GLY A 40 -3.85 25.84 -5.49
N PHE A 41 -3.17 25.92 -4.35
CA PHE A 41 -2.55 24.74 -3.74
C PHE A 41 -3.56 23.75 -3.16
N TYR A 42 -4.69 24.27 -2.66
CA TYR A 42 -5.77 23.51 -2.04
C TYR A 42 -7.14 24.10 -2.42
N GLU A 43 -7.72 23.63 -3.52
CA GLU A 43 -8.99 24.13 -4.07
C GLU A 43 -10.19 23.92 -3.15
N TYR A 44 -10.18 22.84 -2.35
CA TYR A 44 -11.32 22.46 -1.51
C TYR A 44 -11.48 23.35 -0.28
N LEU A 45 -10.49 24.18 0.06
CA LEU A 45 -10.54 25.06 1.22
C LEU A 45 -11.69 26.08 1.09
N PRO A 46 -12.17 26.64 2.21
CA PRO A 46 -13.22 27.66 2.15
C PRO A 46 -12.69 28.99 1.60
N GLU A 47 -13.50 29.67 0.80
CA GLU A 47 -13.20 31.00 0.20
C GLU A 47 -13.26 32.16 1.19
N LYS A 48 -13.99 31.96 2.29
CA LYS A 48 -14.20 32.92 3.37
C LYS A 48 -14.17 32.15 4.69
N PRO A 49 -13.87 32.80 5.83
CA PRO A 49 -13.98 32.16 7.13
C PRO A 49 -15.42 31.63 7.35
N LEU A 50 -15.54 30.32 7.60
CA LEU A 50 -16.82 29.67 7.89
C LEU A 50 -16.93 29.35 9.37
N SER A 51 -18.16 29.13 9.84
CA SER A 51 -18.40 28.60 11.19
C SER A 51 -18.22 27.08 11.25
N VAL A 52 -17.96 26.55 12.44
CA VAL A 52 -17.80 25.10 12.66
C VAL A 52 -19.04 24.30 12.24
N LYS A 53 -20.25 24.87 12.41
CA LYS A 53 -21.50 24.22 11.98
C LYS A 53 -21.58 24.11 10.46
N GLN A 54 -21.22 25.17 9.74
CA GLN A 54 -21.18 25.17 8.27
C GLN A 54 -20.16 24.19 7.69
N LEU A 55 -19.01 24.00 8.36
CA LEU A 55 -18.03 22.98 7.95
C LEU A 55 -18.57 21.55 8.12
N LYS A 56 -19.33 21.28 9.19
CA LYS A 56 -19.99 19.99 9.38
C LYS A 56 -21.03 19.71 8.30
N GLU A 57 -21.87 20.70 7.99
CA GLU A 57 -22.91 20.59 6.95
C GLU A 57 -22.35 20.35 5.55
N LYS A 58 -21.18 20.94 5.26
CA LYS A 58 -20.47 20.73 3.99
C LYS A 58 -19.79 19.36 3.88
N GLY A 59 -19.62 18.63 4.99
CA GLY A 59 -19.05 17.28 5.02
C GLY A 59 -17.53 17.22 5.18
N TYR A 60 -16.91 18.22 5.81
CA TYR A 60 -15.48 18.16 6.16
C TYR A 60 -15.21 17.09 7.23
N SER A 61 -14.00 16.54 7.23
CA SER A 61 -13.59 15.56 8.22
C SER A 61 -13.54 16.14 9.64
N LYS A 62 -13.79 15.31 10.66
CA LYS A 62 -13.74 15.71 12.08
C LYS A 62 -12.39 16.31 12.45
N SER A 63 -11.30 15.67 12.02
CA SER A 63 -9.92 16.13 12.27
C SER A 63 -9.61 17.47 11.61
N PHE A 64 -10.14 17.74 10.41
CA PHE A 64 -10.01 19.07 9.79
C PHE A 64 -10.79 20.14 10.55
N ILE A 65 -11.99 19.80 11.05
CA ILE A 65 -12.80 20.74 11.85
C ILE A 65 -12.10 21.09 13.16
N GLU A 66 -11.42 20.13 13.79
CA GLU A 66 -10.57 20.37 14.97
C GLU A 66 -9.40 21.30 14.64
N LEU A 67 -8.65 21.01 13.57
CA LEU A 67 -7.57 21.90 13.08
C LEU A 67 -8.08 23.33 12.84
N TYR A 68 -9.23 23.46 12.17
CA TYR A 68 -9.82 24.76 11.87
C TYR A 68 -10.25 25.50 13.15
N ARG A 69 -10.71 24.78 14.17
CA ARG A 69 -11.03 25.37 15.49
C ARG A 69 -9.77 25.88 16.18
N GLU A 70 -8.68 25.12 16.15
CA GLU A 70 -7.40 25.58 16.70
C GLU A 70 -6.81 26.75 15.92
N ALA A 71 -6.98 26.78 14.59
CA ALA A 71 -6.61 27.91 13.77
C ALA A 71 -7.43 29.18 14.12
N LEU A 72 -8.74 29.05 14.33
CA LEU A 72 -9.61 30.13 14.80
C LEU A 72 -9.13 30.68 16.15
N LYS A 73 -8.93 29.79 17.15
CA LYS A 73 -8.46 30.18 18.48
C LYS A 73 -7.10 30.86 18.41
N SER A 74 -6.18 30.35 17.61
CA SER A 74 -4.85 30.94 17.44
C SER A 74 -4.92 32.34 16.82
N GLN A 75 -5.84 32.55 15.88
CA GLN A 75 -6.07 33.88 15.30
C GLN A 75 -6.68 34.86 16.31
N THR A 76 -7.62 34.44 17.16
CA THR A 76 -8.24 35.33 18.15
C THR A 76 -7.34 35.63 19.35
N THR A 77 -6.52 34.67 19.77
CA THR A 77 -5.64 34.80 20.95
C THR A 77 -4.26 35.33 20.62
N GLY A 78 -3.87 35.35 19.33
CA GLY A 78 -2.51 35.68 18.89
C GLY A 78 -1.44 34.63 19.24
N SER A 79 -1.80 33.58 19.99
CA SER A 79 -0.88 32.52 20.41
C SER A 79 -0.93 31.34 19.46
N ARG A 80 0.24 30.81 19.10
CA ARG A 80 0.36 29.60 18.26
C ARG A 80 0.51 28.31 19.05
N ARG A 81 0.55 28.37 20.38
CA ARG A 81 0.77 27.19 21.23
C ARG A 81 -0.22 26.07 20.94
N GLY A 82 -1.50 26.38 20.72
CA GLY A 82 -2.52 25.38 20.38
C GLY A 82 -2.24 24.65 19.06
N LEU A 83 -1.79 25.36 18.02
CA LEU A 83 -1.40 24.74 16.74
C LEU A 83 -0.13 23.90 16.86
N THR A 84 0.84 24.36 17.66
CA THR A 84 2.08 23.61 17.96
C THR A 84 1.77 22.31 18.69
N SER A 85 0.96 22.36 19.75
CA SER A 85 0.53 21.16 20.47
C SER A 85 -0.29 20.22 19.58
N PHE A 86 -1.14 20.76 18.71
CA PHE A 86 -1.92 19.95 17.77
C PHE A 86 -1.03 19.23 16.74
N ILE A 87 0.02 19.87 16.20
CA ILE A 87 0.93 19.15 15.28
C ILE A 87 1.77 18.10 16.01
N GLU A 88 2.25 18.40 17.22
CA GLU A 88 3.00 17.45 18.04
C GLU A 88 2.15 16.21 18.37
N GLU A 89 0.90 16.42 18.78
CA GLU A 89 -0.08 15.35 18.99
C GLU A 89 -0.30 14.55 17.70
N LYS A 90 -0.51 15.20 16.55
CA LYS A 90 -0.74 14.49 15.28
C LYS A 90 0.49 13.76 14.75
N LEU A 91 1.70 14.26 14.99
CA LEU A 91 2.93 13.55 14.67
C LEU A 91 3.15 12.35 15.61
N LEU A 92 2.79 12.50 16.88
CA LEU A 92 2.82 11.40 17.84
C LEU A 92 1.77 10.34 17.51
N GLU A 93 0.53 10.73 17.19
CA GLU A 93 -0.52 9.85 16.66
C GLU A 93 -0.07 9.15 15.37
N PHE A 94 0.63 9.85 14.47
CA PHE A 94 1.16 9.25 13.26
C PHE A 94 2.21 8.17 13.58
N LYS A 95 3.10 8.45 14.54
CA LYS A 95 4.11 7.49 15.01
C LYS A 95 3.45 6.29 15.70
N THR A 96 2.49 6.51 16.60
CA THR A 96 1.79 5.42 17.29
C THR A 96 0.90 4.63 16.32
N SER A 97 0.25 5.29 15.36
CA SER A 97 -0.52 4.62 14.30
C SER A 97 0.36 3.73 13.45
N ALA A 98 1.61 4.13 13.21
CA ALA A 98 2.59 3.31 12.51
C ALA A 98 3.01 2.07 13.32
N GLU A 99 3.18 2.19 14.64
CA GLU A 99 3.46 1.07 15.55
C GLU A 99 2.25 0.13 15.68
N ILE A 100 1.04 0.67 15.75
CA ILE A 100 -0.21 -0.11 15.76
C ILE A 100 -0.42 -0.80 14.40
N ALA A 101 -0.10 -0.13 13.29
CA ALA A 101 -0.16 -0.72 11.97
C ALA A 101 0.77 -1.94 11.87
N GLU A 102 1.98 -1.87 12.42
CA GLU A 102 2.89 -3.02 12.51
C GLU A 102 2.26 -4.20 13.27
N MET A 103 1.70 -3.97 14.46
CA MET A 103 1.02 -5.04 15.23
C MET A 103 -0.16 -5.64 14.46
N ARG A 104 -1.00 -4.79 13.87
CA ARG A 104 -2.14 -5.23 13.04
C ARG A 104 -1.67 -6.00 11.82
N THR A 105 -0.51 -5.66 11.29
CA THR A 105 0.01 -6.34 10.11
C THR A 105 0.41 -7.77 10.41
N LEU A 106 1.02 -8.05 11.56
CA LEU A 106 1.34 -9.42 11.96
C LEU A 106 0.07 -10.26 12.11
N SER A 107 -0.96 -9.70 12.75
CA SER A 107 -2.27 -10.36 12.87
C SER A 107 -2.94 -10.58 11.50
N ASN A 108 -2.96 -9.56 10.65
CA ASN A 108 -3.48 -9.66 9.28
C ASN A 108 -2.71 -10.70 8.46
N SER A 109 -1.39 -10.77 8.61
CA SER A 109 -0.53 -11.73 7.89
C SER A 109 -0.86 -13.18 8.28
N SER A 110 -1.13 -13.42 9.56
CA SER A 110 -1.61 -14.73 10.05
C SER A 110 -2.99 -15.08 9.49
N LEU A 111 -3.93 -14.12 9.47
CA LEU A 111 -5.23 -14.33 8.82
C LEU A 111 -5.09 -14.64 7.33
N MET A 112 -4.14 -13.99 6.65
CA MET A 112 -3.85 -14.27 5.24
C MET A 112 -3.27 -15.66 5.03
N ASN A 113 -2.41 -16.15 5.92
CA ASN A 113 -1.98 -17.55 5.88
C ASN A 113 -3.20 -18.50 5.90
N SER A 114 -4.09 -18.30 6.87
CA SER A 114 -5.27 -19.14 7.01
C SER A 114 -6.18 -19.07 5.78
N LEU A 115 -6.43 -17.88 5.23
CA LEU A 115 -7.36 -17.69 4.12
C LEU A 115 -6.76 -17.98 2.73
N ALA A 116 -5.46 -17.82 2.54
CA ALA A 116 -4.80 -18.05 1.24
C ALA A 116 -4.19 -19.46 1.13
N ILE A 117 -3.90 -20.12 2.25
CA ILE A 117 -3.25 -21.43 2.27
C ILE A 117 -4.15 -22.47 2.93
N VAL A 118 -4.41 -22.35 4.23
CA VAL A 118 -5.03 -23.43 5.03
C VAL A 118 -6.46 -23.73 4.58
N VAL A 119 -7.30 -22.71 4.43
CA VAL A 119 -8.70 -22.88 4.03
C VAL A 119 -8.79 -23.36 2.57
N PRO A 120 -8.09 -22.75 1.60
CA PRO A 120 -8.06 -23.26 0.23
C PRO A 120 -7.56 -24.68 0.13
N THR A 121 -6.47 -25.04 0.81
CA THR A 121 -5.95 -26.42 0.76
C THR A 121 -6.96 -27.40 1.33
N LEU A 122 -7.47 -27.19 2.56
CA LEU A 122 -8.41 -28.11 3.20
C LEU A 122 -9.73 -28.28 2.43
N ILE A 123 -10.29 -27.18 1.90
CA ILE A 123 -11.52 -27.27 1.13
C ILE A 123 -11.24 -27.95 -0.22
N THR A 124 -10.12 -27.62 -0.87
CA THR A 124 -9.78 -28.23 -2.16
C THR A 124 -9.46 -29.71 -1.99
N THR A 125 -8.77 -30.13 -0.93
CA THR A 125 -8.52 -31.55 -0.62
C THR A 125 -9.82 -32.30 -0.41
N LEU A 126 -10.76 -31.73 0.36
CA LEU A 126 -12.07 -32.32 0.58
C LEU A 126 -12.85 -32.43 -0.74
N MET A 127 -12.84 -31.38 -1.57
CA MET A 127 -13.54 -31.37 -2.86
C MET A 127 -12.89 -32.33 -3.86
N LEU A 128 -11.57 -32.48 -3.86
CA LEU A 128 -10.84 -33.46 -4.65
C LEU A 128 -11.25 -34.91 -4.37
N VAL A 129 -11.70 -35.20 -3.15
CA VAL A 129 -12.09 -36.55 -2.72
C VAL A 129 -13.60 -36.77 -2.80
N THR A 130 -14.40 -35.71 -2.61
CA THR A 130 -15.87 -35.81 -2.57
C THR A 130 -16.54 -35.47 -3.90
N SER A 131 -16.06 -34.43 -4.59
CA SER A 131 -16.63 -33.92 -5.85
C SER A 131 -15.56 -33.28 -6.76
N PRO A 132 -14.69 -34.09 -7.40
CA PRO A 132 -13.57 -33.61 -8.22
C PRO A 132 -13.95 -32.61 -9.31
N GLN A 133 -15.20 -32.67 -9.80
CA GLN A 133 -15.73 -31.82 -10.85
C GLN A 133 -15.79 -30.34 -10.45
N VAL A 134 -16.03 -30.05 -9.16
CA VAL A 134 -16.21 -28.68 -8.64
C VAL A 134 -14.91 -28.13 -8.03
N ALA A 135 -13.94 -29.01 -7.74
CA ALA A 135 -12.66 -28.64 -7.11
C ALA A 135 -11.87 -27.52 -7.84
N PRO A 136 -11.78 -27.45 -9.18
CA PRO A 136 -11.12 -26.33 -9.87
C PRO A 136 -11.79 -24.98 -9.58
N LEU A 137 -13.14 -24.96 -9.58
CA LEU A 137 -13.92 -23.75 -9.38
C LEU A 137 -13.81 -23.25 -7.93
N THR A 138 -13.89 -24.15 -6.95
CA THR A 138 -13.77 -23.79 -5.53
C THR A 138 -12.40 -23.21 -5.21
N LEU A 139 -11.33 -23.76 -5.79
CA LEU A 139 -9.97 -23.25 -5.62
C LEU A 139 -9.86 -21.79 -6.10
N ILE A 140 -10.32 -21.49 -7.32
CA ILE A 140 -10.28 -20.14 -7.89
C ILE A 140 -11.12 -19.17 -7.04
N LEU A 141 -12.33 -19.58 -6.63
CA LEU A 141 -13.21 -18.76 -5.80
C LEU A 141 -12.57 -18.44 -4.44
N LEU A 142 -11.96 -19.41 -3.79
CA LEU A 142 -11.28 -19.20 -2.51
C LEU A 142 -10.06 -18.27 -2.65
N SER A 143 -9.29 -18.39 -3.73
CA SER A 143 -8.22 -17.43 -4.05
C SER A 143 -8.76 -16.01 -4.33
N LEU A 144 -9.91 -15.86 -4.98
CA LEU A 144 -10.53 -14.54 -5.17
C LEU A 144 -11.02 -13.94 -3.85
N VAL A 145 -11.60 -14.76 -2.98
CA VAL A 145 -11.99 -14.33 -1.62
C VAL A 145 -10.77 -13.87 -0.85
N SER A 146 -9.64 -14.60 -0.92
CA SER A 146 -8.38 -14.19 -0.27
C SER A 146 -7.94 -12.80 -0.75
N LEU A 147 -7.96 -12.54 -2.06
CA LEU A 147 -7.65 -11.23 -2.65
C LEU A 147 -8.57 -10.10 -2.13
N ILE A 148 -9.89 -10.35 -2.07
CA ILE A 148 -10.86 -9.35 -1.57
C ILE A 148 -10.61 -9.06 -0.08
N THR A 149 -10.32 -10.08 0.72
CA THR A 149 -10.02 -9.89 2.15
C THR A 149 -8.73 -9.11 2.37
N VAL A 150 -7.68 -9.32 1.56
CA VAL A 150 -6.45 -8.49 1.59
C VAL A 150 -6.80 -7.01 1.41
N LEU A 151 -7.62 -6.69 0.42
CA LEU A 151 -8.02 -5.31 0.14
C LEU A 151 -8.79 -4.73 1.33
N ALA A 152 -9.81 -5.43 1.82
CA ALA A 152 -10.67 -4.96 2.90
C ALA A 152 -9.89 -4.67 4.20
N LEU A 153 -8.97 -5.55 4.59
CA LEU A 153 -8.22 -5.45 5.84
C LEU A 153 -7.09 -4.40 5.79
N ASN A 154 -6.49 -4.17 4.61
CA ASN A 154 -5.30 -3.33 4.50
C ASN A 154 -5.59 -1.91 3.99
N ILE A 155 -6.77 -1.63 3.40
CA ILE A 155 -7.16 -0.27 2.97
C ILE A 155 -7.05 0.75 4.13
N PRO A 156 -7.52 0.46 5.36
CA PRO A 156 -7.41 1.40 6.48
C PRO A 156 -5.97 1.73 6.87
N VAL A 157 -5.07 0.75 6.73
CA VAL A 157 -3.62 0.91 7.02
C VAL A 157 -2.94 1.69 5.91
N ALA A 158 -3.28 1.40 4.64
CA ALA A 158 -2.74 2.15 3.50
C ALA A 158 -3.11 3.64 3.56
N LEU A 159 -4.33 3.95 4.02
CA LEU A 159 -4.81 5.32 4.19
C LEU A 159 -4.14 6.07 5.36
N SER A 160 -3.62 5.36 6.38
CA SER A 160 -2.91 6.00 7.49
C SER A 160 -1.47 6.37 7.14
N LEU A 161 -0.88 5.72 6.14
CA LEU A 161 0.41 6.06 5.58
C LEU A 161 0.25 7.27 4.64
N HIS A 162 0.46 8.47 5.18
CA HIS A 162 0.35 9.78 4.50
C HIS A 162 1.45 10.05 3.43
N SER A 163 1.84 9.00 2.71
CA SER A 163 2.95 8.88 1.77
C SER A 163 2.51 9.04 0.30
N TYR A 164 1.22 9.30 0.10
CA TYR A 164 0.52 9.05 -1.16
C TYR A 164 0.85 10.04 -2.30
N ARG A 165 1.66 9.61 -3.25
CA ARG A 165 1.62 10.11 -4.64
C ARG A 165 0.76 9.14 -5.46
N PHE A 166 -0.43 9.57 -5.87
CA PHE A 166 -1.20 8.83 -6.88
C PHE A 166 -0.41 8.96 -8.18
N LYS A 167 0.03 7.84 -8.74
CA LYS A 167 0.62 7.79 -10.07
C LYS A 167 -0.21 6.90 -10.97
N ASP A 168 -0.04 7.11 -12.26
CA ASP A 168 -0.90 6.59 -13.31
C ASP A 168 -1.13 5.07 -13.19
N PRO A 169 -2.35 4.58 -13.51
CA PRO A 169 -2.69 3.16 -13.51
C PRO A 169 -1.94 2.35 -14.59
N ILE A 170 -0.88 2.91 -15.19
CA ILE A 170 0.02 2.24 -16.14
C ILE A 170 0.53 0.91 -15.57
N VAL A 171 0.68 0.82 -14.25
CA VAL A 171 1.08 -0.41 -13.56
C VAL A 171 0.05 -1.54 -13.71
N LEU A 172 -1.25 -1.23 -13.87
CA LEU A 172 -2.29 -2.23 -14.12
C LEU A 172 -2.24 -2.81 -15.53
N ILE A 173 -1.55 -2.13 -16.47
CA ILE A 173 -1.39 -2.61 -17.85
C ILE A 173 -0.66 -3.95 -17.87
N THR A 174 0.19 -4.27 -16.88
CA THR A 174 0.85 -5.58 -16.82
C THR A 174 -0.10 -6.73 -16.56
N LEU A 175 -1.22 -6.50 -15.86
CA LEU A 175 -2.26 -7.51 -15.68
C LEU A 175 -2.98 -7.81 -17.00
N VAL A 176 -3.14 -6.78 -17.85
CA VAL A 176 -3.79 -6.89 -19.16
C VAL A 176 -2.85 -7.50 -20.21
N LEU A 177 -1.57 -7.11 -20.20
CA LEU A 177 -0.54 -7.65 -21.08
C LEU A 177 -0.22 -9.12 -20.81
N ALA A 178 -0.54 -9.65 -19.63
CA ALA A 178 -0.35 -11.06 -19.34
C ALA A 178 -1.24 -11.98 -20.20
N LEU A 179 -2.45 -11.54 -20.57
CA LEU A 179 -3.41 -12.31 -21.37
C LEU A 179 -2.90 -12.67 -22.78
N PRO A 180 -2.36 -11.75 -23.61
CA PRO A 180 -1.79 -12.14 -24.89
C PRO A 180 -0.51 -12.99 -24.75
N LEU A 181 0.25 -12.82 -23.65
CA LEU A 181 1.43 -13.61 -23.38
C LEU A 181 1.09 -15.06 -22.99
N THR A 182 0.02 -15.29 -22.24
CA THR A 182 -0.44 -16.65 -21.89
C THR A 182 -0.83 -17.45 -23.14
N LEU A 183 -1.43 -16.79 -24.13
CA LEU A 183 -1.77 -17.41 -25.42
C LEU A 183 -0.52 -17.83 -26.22
N LEU A 184 0.60 -17.11 -26.06
CA LEU A 184 1.85 -17.39 -26.78
C LEU A 184 2.70 -18.46 -26.09
N LEU A 185 2.87 -18.35 -24.77
CA LEU A 185 3.79 -19.18 -23.98
C LEU A 185 3.13 -20.46 -23.44
N LYS A 186 1.79 -20.54 -23.45
CA LYS A 186 0.99 -21.66 -22.92
C LYS A 186 1.18 -21.99 -21.43
N ASP A 187 2.00 -21.21 -20.72
CA ASP A 187 2.15 -21.29 -19.25
C ASP A 187 1.76 -19.93 -18.64
N PRO A 188 0.68 -19.86 -17.84
CA PRO A 188 0.16 -18.60 -17.31
C PRO A 188 1.06 -17.98 -16.23
N LEU A 189 1.78 -18.78 -15.44
CA LEU A 189 2.68 -18.28 -14.39
C LEU A 189 3.89 -17.57 -15.00
N THR A 190 4.53 -18.20 -16.00
CA THR A 190 5.69 -17.60 -16.68
C THR A 190 5.32 -16.36 -17.48
N SER A 191 4.13 -16.37 -18.10
CA SER A 191 3.59 -15.22 -18.84
C SER A 191 3.35 -14.02 -17.94
N MET A 192 2.76 -14.23 -16.77
CA MET A 192 2.55 -13.18 -15.77
C MET A 192 3.87 -12.64 -15.23
N LEU A 193 4.86 -13.51 -15.02
CA LEU A 193 6.20 -13.09 -14.59
C LEU A 193 6.81 -12.13 -15.62
N ILE A 194 6.86 -12.53 -16.90
CA ILE A 194 7.44 -11.73 -17.99
C ILE A 194 6.70 -10.39 -18.13
N ALA A 195 5.36 -10.42 -18.09
CA ALA A 195 4.53 -9.22 -18.17
C ALA A 195 4.79 -8.25 -17.00
N SER A 196 5.16 -8.77 -15.81
CA SER A 196 5.37 -7.96 -14.61
C SER A 196 6.72 -7.22 -14.56
N ILE A 197 7.73 -7.65 -15.33
CA ILE A 197 9.10 -7.11 -15.28
C ILE A 197 9.14 -5.60 -15.65
N PRO A 198 8.51 -5.12 -16.74
CA PRO A 198 8.57 -3.70 -17.08
C PRO A 198 7.95 -2.80 -15.99
N ALA A 199 6.81 -3.21 -15.40
CA ALA A 199 6.20 -2.44 -14.31
C ALA A 199 7.01 -2.50 -13.02
N PHE A 200 7.68 -3.62 -12.74
CA PHE A 200 8.62 -3.70 -11.63
C PHE A 200 9.73 -2.65 -11.77
N VAL A 201 10.38 -2.56 -12.93
CA VAL A 201 11.45 -1.59 -13.18
C VAL A 201 10.93 -0.16 -13.01
N PHE A 202 9.76 0.15 -13.58
CA PHE A 202 9.13 1.46 -13.45
C PHE A 202 8.82 1.81 -11.97
N SER A 203 8.23 0.88 -11.23
CA SER A 203 7.92 1.05 -9.80
C SER A 203 9.17 1.20 -8.95
N LEU A 204 10.23 0.44 -9.24
CA LEU A 204 11.50 0.51 -8.52
C LEU A 204 12.17 1.88 -8.71
N ILE A 205 12.26 2.37 -9.95
CA ILE A 205 12.78 3.71 -10.25
C ILE A 205 12.00 4.79 -9.49
N ASN A 206 10.67 4.63 -9.42
CA ASN A 206 9.81 5.56 -8.70
C ASN A 206 10.09 5.58 -7.19
N VAL A 207 10.20 4.41 -6.55
CA VAL A 207 10.50 4.32 -5.10
C VAL A 207 11.88 4.92 -4.80
N ILE A 208 12.88 4.65 -5.64
CA ILE A 208 14.23 5.24 -5.51
C ILE A 208 14.15 6.76 -5.63
N ARG A 209 13.41 7.27 -6.62
CA ARG A 209 13.22 8.71 -6.83
C ARG A 209 12.51 9.36 -5.66
N GLU A 210 11.46 8.75 -5.11
CA GLU A 210 10.76 9.26 -3.92
C GLU A 210 11.67 9.32 -2.69
N ASN A 211 12.48 8.28 -2.46
CA ASN A 211 13.45 8.29 -1.35
C ASN A 211 14.48 9.42 -1.52
N LYS A 212 14.99 9.62 -2.74
CA LYS A 212 15.89 10.74 -3.05
C LYS A 212 15.21 12.09 -2.82
N LEU A 213 13.94 12.25 -3.20
CA LEU A 213 13.18 13.48 -2.97
C LEU A 213 12.98 13.77 -1.46
N ARG A 214 12.66 12.76 -0.64
CA ARG A 214 12.54 12.89 0.82
C ARG A 214 13.85 13.34 1.47
N ASN A 215 14.97 12.77 1.06
CA ASN A 215 16.28 13.20 1.57
C ASN A 215 16.61 14.62 1.08
N LYS A 216 16.32 14.92 -0.19
CA LYS A 216 16.54 16.25 -0.76
C LYS A 216 15.77 17.35 -0.03
N ILE A 217 14.48 17.18 0.29
CA ILE A 217 13.75 18.22 1.04
C ILE A 217 14.33 18.40 2.44
N LEU A 218 14.74 17.31 3.09
CA LEU A 218 15.32 17.35 4.43
C LEU A 218 16.64 18.13 4.41
N GLU A 219 17.48 17.90 3.40
CA GLU A 219 18.70 18.68 3.17
C GLU A 219 18.38 20.14 2.90
N LEU A 220 17.40 20.45 2.03
CA LEU A 220 17.00 21.84 1.75
C LEU A 220 16.54 22.58 3.02
N VAL A 221 15.72 21.94 3.86
CA VAL A 221 15.26 22.52 5.13
C VAL A 221 16.41 22.62 6.13
N LYS A 222 17.33 21.65 6.16
CA LYS A 222 18.54 21.69 7.01
C LYS A 222 19.44 22.86 6.61
N THR A 223 19.69 23.05 5.33
CA THR A 223 20.46 24.20 4.81
C THR A 223 19.75 25.51 5.12
N ALA A 224 18.41 25.54 5.05
CA ALA A 224 17.63 26.72 5.39
C ALA A 224 17.70 27.08 6.88
N SER A 225 17.64 26.10 7.79
CA SER A 225 17.79 26.28 9.24
C SER A 225 19.21 26.75 9.61
N GLN A 226 20.23 26.25 8.92
CA GLN A 226 21.63 26.64 9.17
C GLN A 226 22.01 28.01 8.58
N ALA A 227 21.22 28.52 7.62
CA ALA A 227 21.51 29.77 6.96
C ALA A 227 20.81 30.94 7.67
N SER A 228 21.59 31.86 8.23
CA SER A 228 21.11 33.13 8.82
C SER A 228 20.70 34.18 7.79
N ILE A 229 20.48 33.80 6.52
CA ILE A 229 20.35 34.73 5.39
C ILE A 229 18.87 34.93 5.05
N THR A 230 18.49 36.18 4.79
CA THR A 230 17.14 36.62 4.42
C THR A 230 16.60 36.03 3.11
N ASN A 231 17.46 35.57 2.19
CA ASN A 231 17.05 35.02 0.89
C ASN A 231 17.56 33.60 0.65
N ILE A 232 16.83 32.64 1.23
CA ILE A 232 17.14 31.21 1.17
C ILE A 232 17.07 30.65 -0.27
N PHE A 233 16.23 31.19 -1.14
CA PHE A 233 16.13 30.73 -2.52
C PHE A 233 17.37 31.04 -3.36
N LYS A 234 18.12 32.09 -3.01
CA LYS A 234 19.43 32.38 -3.62
C LYS A 234 20.48 31.35 -3.22
N LEU A 235 20.43 30.87 -1.97
CA LEU A 235 21.32 29.84 -1.44
C LEU A 235 21.00 28.45 -2.00
N ILE A 236 19.71 28.11 -2.04
CA ILE A 236 19.19 26.85 -2.60
C ILE A 236 19.29 26.81 -4.14
N LYS A 237 19.62 27.94 -4.79
CA LYS A 237 19.73 28.09 -6.26
C LYS A 237 18.54 27.50 -7.02
N THR A 238 17.35 27.57 -6.43
CA THR A 238 16.12 26.99 -6.99
C THR A 238 15.01 28.02 -6.94
N THR A 239 14.21 28.11 -8.00
CA THR A 239 13.04 28.99 -8.01
C THR A 239 11.88 28.36 -7.24
N PRO A 240 11.02 29.16 -6.57
CA PRO A 240 9.84 28.65 -5.86
C PRO A 240 8.96 27.76 -6.74
N ARG A 241 8.77 28.15 -8.01
CA ARG A 241 8.01 27.37 -9.00
C ARG A 241 8.59 25.96 -9.22
N LYS A 242 9.91 25.84 -9.41
CA LYS A 242 10.59 24.54 -9.55
C LYS A 242 10.49 23.71 -8.27
N LEU A 243 10.46 24.35 -7.09
CA LEU A 243 10.28 23.65 -5.83
C LEU A 243 8.89 22.97 -5.76
N PHE A 244 7.83 23.70 -6.12
CA PHE A 244 6.46 23.17 -6.12
C PHE A 244 6.23 22.11 -7.19
N GLU A 245 6.84 22.25 -8.37
CA GLU A 245 6.80 21.21 -9.43
C GLU A 245 7.54 19.94 -9.00
N THR A 246 8.61 20.07 -8.22
CA THR A 246 9.39 18.92 -7.73
C THR A 246 8.70 18.19 -6.58
N PHE A 247 8.07 18.95 -5.68
CA PHE A 247 7.42 18.46 -4.46
C PHE A 247 5.90 18.67 -4.54
N ASP A 248 5.22 17.80 -5.28
CA ASP A 248 3.81 17.94 -5.65
C ASP A 248 2.82 17.18 -4.74
N TYR A 249 3.30 16.47 -3.71
CA TYR A 249 2.46 15.56 -2.92
C TYR A 249 2.62 15.66 -1.40
N GLY A 250 1.49 15.50 -0.69
CA GLY A 250 1.42 15.27 0.77
C GLY A 250 2.22 16.25 1.63
N VAL A 251 2.92 15.71 2.64
CA VAL A 251 3.76 16.49 3.57
C VAL A 251 4.92 17.19 2.84
N MET A 252 5.46 16.59 1.78
CA MET A 252 6.58 17.17 1.01
C MET A 252 6.18 18.50 0.36
N LYS A 253 4.98 18.55 -0.24
CA LYS A 253 4.40 19.77 -0.79
C LYS A 253 4.19 20.82 0.31
N ALA A 254 3.67 20.41 1.46
CA ALA A 254 3.47 21.32 2.59
C ALA A 254 4.77 21.90 3.14
N VAL A 255 5.83 21.10 3.23
CA VAL A 255 7.16 21.57 3.65
C VAL A 255 7.72 22.57 2.64
N ALA A 256 7.57 22.32 1.33
CA ALA A 256 7.97 23.26 0.29
C ALA A 256 7.18 24.59 0.37
N ILE A 257 5.87 24.51 0.60
CA ILE A 257 5.01 25.69 0.79
C ILE A 257 5.39 26.44 2.07
N ALA A 258 5.61 25.75 3.19
CA ALA A 258 6.03 26.36 4.44
C ALA A 258 7.38 27.07 4.26
N LEU A 259 8.36 26.43 3.61
CA LEU A 259 9.65 27.04 3.30
C LEU A 259 9.48 28.34 2.51
N TYR A 260 8.63 28.32 1.48
CA TYR A 260 8.29 29.52 0.70
C TYR A 260 7.66 30.61 1.57
N LEU A 261 6.64 30.27 2.36
CA LEU A 261 5.94 31.26 3.20
C LEU A 261 6.86 31.91 4.24
N ILE A 262 7.75 31.14 4.89
CA ILE A 262 8.72 31.71 5.83
C ILE A 262 9.65 32.68 5.08
N SER A 263 10.24 32.23 3.97
CA SER A 263 11.21 33.05 3.22
C SER A 263 10.60 34.29 2.55
N ALA A 264 9.33 34.24 2.14
CA ALA A 264 8.69 35.33 1.41
C ALA A 264 8.14 36.42 2.33
N TYR A 265 7.69 36.07 3.54
CA TYR A 265 6.96 36.98 4.41
C TYR A 265 7.73 37.37 5.67
N SER A 266 8.42 36.43 6.32
CA SER A 266 9.22 36.72 7.52
C SER A 266 10.22 35.60 7.77
N PRO A 267 11.48 35.74 7.29
CA PRO A 267 12.53 34.78 7.56
C PRO A 267 12.87 34.77 9.05
N SER A 268 12.58 33.67 9.75
CA SER A 268 12.95 33.49 11.14
C SER A 268 13.65 32.15 11.38
N PRO A 269 14.81 32.13 12.06
CA PRO A 269 15.56 30.90 12.30
C PRO A 269 14.74 29.89 13.11
N GLU A 270 13.98 30.35 14.10
CA GLU A 270 13.09 29.51 14.90
C GLU A 270 12.03 28.78 14.06
N ALA A 271 11.48 29.43 13.02
CA ALA A 271 10.51 28.80 12.12
C ALA A 271 11.16 27.73 11.25
N TYR A 272 12.39 27.95 10.79
CA TYR A 272 13.16 26.95 10.05
C TYR A 272 13.55 25.76 10.91
N ASP A 273 13.94 25.98 12.16
CA ASP A 273 14.29 24.91 13.10
C ASP A 273 13.09 24.02 13.43
N LYS A 274 11.91 24.62 13.67
CA LYS A 274 10.66 23.87 13.84
C LYS A 274 10.25 23.12 12.58
N LEU A 275 10.42 23.72 11.40
CA LEU A 275 10.18 23.03 10.13
C LEU A 275 11.11 21.82 9.96
N LEU A 276 12.38 21.97 10.33
CA LEU A 276 13.37 20.90 10.29
C LEU A 276 12.99 19.76 11.24
N GLU A 277 12.54 20.09 12.45
CA GLU A 277 12.07 19.11 13.44
C GLU A 277 10.91 18.28 12.88
N TYR A 278 9.83 18.93 12.44
CA TYR A 278 8.66 18.22 11.90
C TYR A 278 9.00 17.39 10.65
N THR A 279 9.84 17.93 9.76
CA THR A 279 10.30 17.22 8.57
C THR A 279 11.14 16.00 8.95
N ARG A 280 12.03 16.11 9.95
CA ARG A 280 12.85 15.00 10.44
C ARG A 280 12.00 13.92 11.07
N VAL A 281 11.02 14.28 11.91
CA VAL A 281 10.07 13.32 12.50
C VAL A 281 9.33 12.58 11.39
N TYR A 282 8.81 13.28 10.39
CA TYR A 282 8.12 12.65 9.26
C TYR A 282 9.03 11.68 8.47
N VAL A 283 10.19 12.16 7.99
CA VAL A 283 11.11 11.37 7.16
C VAL A 283 11.64 10.15 7.92
N SER A 284 12.02 10.33 9.19
CA SER A 284 12.52 9.22 10.02
C SER A 284 11.43 8.20 10.31
N THR A 285 10.19 8.63 10.56
CA THR A 285 9.06 7.73 10.81
C THR A 285 8.75 6.91 9.56
N VAL A 286 8.68 7.53 8.37
CA VAL A 286 8.47 6.79 7.12
C VAL A 286 9.59 5.79 6.84
N LYS A 287 10.86 6.17 7.10
CA LYS A 287 12.00 5.25 6.92
C LYS A 287 11.93 4.07 7.89
N LYS A 288 11.57 4.31 9.15
CA LYS A 288 11.40 3.27 10.18
C LYS A 288 10.27 2.30 9.83
N ILE A 289 9.12 2.83 9.40
CA ILE A 289 8.01 2.06 8.87
C ILE A 289 8.53 1.15 7.75
N ARG A 290 9.02 1.72 6.65
CA ARG A 290 9.49 0.94 5.49
C ARG A 290 10.52 -0.13 5.87
N GLY A 291 11.43 0.18 6.78
CA GLY A 291 12.43 -0.78 7.29
C GLY A 291 11.82 -1.97 8.02
N LYS A 292 10.85 -1.72 8.91
CA LYS A 292 10.12 -2.78 9.64
C LYS A 292 9.26 -3.64 8.70
N PHE A 293 8.66 -3.01 7.69
CA PHE A 293 7.85 -3.71 6.69
C PHE A 293 8.65 -4.62 5.74
N ASN A 294 9.99 -4.63 5.79
CA ASN A 294 10.81 -5.61 5.09
C ASN A 294 10.60 -7.04 5.63
N ALA A 295 10.31 -7.20 6.93
CA ALA A 295 10.04 -8.51 7.52
C ALA A 295 8.80 -9.16 6.89
N ILE A 296 7.80 -8.37 6.53
CA ILE A 296 6.58 -8.85 5.87
C ILE A 296 6.84 -9.32 4.46
N LEU A 297 7.77 -8.70 3.74
CA LEU A 297 8.19 -9.19 2.42
C LEU A 297 8.80 -10.59 2.54
N VAL A 298 9.69 -10.79 3.51
CA VAL A 298 10.29 -12.11 3.77
C VAL A 298 9.21 -13.11 4.16
N TYR A 299 8.28 -12.72 5.04
CA TYR A 299 7.13 -13.53 5.39
C TYR A 299 6.31 -13.92 4.16
N SER A 300 5.91 -12.97 3.31
CA SER A 300 5.15 -13.24 2.08
C SER A 300 5.88 -14.17 1.11
N VAL A 301 7.20 -14.07 1.00
CA VAL A 301 8.03 -15.01 0.21
C VAL A 301 7.96 -16.43 0.78
N ILE A 302 8.08 -16.58 2.10
CA ILE A 302 7.95 -17.88 2.76
C ILE A 302 6.53 -18.44 2.56
N MET A 303 5.51 -17.60 2.74
CA MET A 303 4.11 -18.01 2.62
C MET A 303 3.77 -18.46 1.20
N ILE A 304 4.21 -17.75 0.15
CA ILE A 304 3.93 -18.16 -1.22
C ILE A 304 4.63 -19.49 -1.55
N ALA A 305 5.86 -19.70 -1.07
CA ALA A 305 6.58 -20.96 -1.24
C ALA A 305 5.84 -22.14 -0.59
N PHE A 306 5.38 -21.98 0.65
CA PHE A 306 4.57 -22.99 1.34
C PHE A 306 3.22 -23.22 0.67
N SER A 307 2.54 -22.16 0.24
CA SER A 307 1.23 -22.23 -0.43
C SER A 307 1.33 -23.10 -1.67
N VAL A 308 2.26 -22.76 -2.56
CA VAL A 308 2.50 -23.47 -3.82
C VAL A 308 2.87 -24.91 -3.54
N SER A 309 3.84 -25.14 -2.64
CA SER A 309 4.31 -26.49 -2.35
C SER A 309 3.21 -27.39 -1.78
N THR A 310 2.40 -26.88 -0.85
CA THR A 310 1.33 -27.65 -0.20
C THR A 310 0.21 -27.98 -1.17
N ILE A 311 -0.24 -27.00 -1.96
CA ILE A 311 -1.33 -27.17 -2.92
C ILE A 311 -0.91 -28.17 -4.01
N TYR A 312 0.27 -27.98 -4.61
CA TYR A 312 0.80 -28.89 -5.64
C TYR A 312 1.01 -30.30 -5.10
N LEU A 313 1.67 -30.44 -3.94
CA LEU A 313 1.91 -31.74 -3.33
C LEU A 313 0.60 -32.49 -3.09
N THR A 314 -0.44 -31.80 -2.65
CA THR A 314 -1.73 -32.45 -2.40
C THR A 314 -2.38 -32.93 -3.68
N VAL A 315 -2.52 -32.06 -4.70
CA VAL A 315 -3.18 -32.42 -5.96
C VAL A 315 -2.47 -33.60 -6.64
N PHE A 316 -1.14 -33.52 -6.75
CA PHE A 316 -0.37 -34.55 -7.45
C PHE A 316 -0.27 -35.87 -6.66
N SER A 317 -0.25 -35.82 -5.32
CA SER A 317 -0.29 -37.04 -4.50
C SER A 317 -1.63 -37.76 -4.63
N ILE A 318 -2.74 -37.02 -4.58
CA ILE A 318 -4.09 -37.57 -4.80
C ILE A 318 -4.23 -38.10 -6.23
N GLY A 319 -3.72 -37.37 -7.22
CA GLY A 319 -3.76 -37.79 -8.62
C GLY A 319 -2.99 -39.09 -8.87
N LYS A 320 -1.79 -39.21 -8.31
CA LYS A 320 -0.99 -40.44 -8.43
C LYS A 320 -1.61 -41.60 -7.66
N PHE A 321 -2.18 -41.37 -6.48
CA PHE A 321 -2.95 -42.38 -5.74
C PHE A 321 -4.17 -42.88 -6.54
N SER A 322 -4.91 -41.95 -7.15
CA SER A 322 -6.04 -42.26 -8.04
C SER A 322 -5.62 -43.15 -9.20
N SER A 323 -4.45 -42.88 -9.81
CA SER A 323 -3.94 -43.67 -10.94
C SER A 323 -3.55 -45.12 -10.62
N THR A 324 -3.32 -45.43 -9.34
CA THR A 324 -2.99 -46.80 -8.87
C THR A 324 -4.23 -47.65 -8.65
N ILE A 325 -5.41 -47.03 -8.50
CA ILE A 325 -6.68 -47.70 -8.25
C ILE A 325 -7.40 -47.88 -9.60
N PRO A 326 -7.89 -49.08 -9.95
CA PRO A 326 -8.65 -49.28 -11.18
C PRO A 326 -9.86 -48.34 -11.27
N GLU A 327 -10.11 -47.78 -12.46
CA GLU A 327 -11.30 -47.00 -12.73
C GLU A 327 -12.55 -47.87 -12.42
N ASN A 328 -13.49 -47.33 -11.63
CA ASN A 328 -14.71 -47.99 -11.14
C ASN A 328 -14.57 -49.00 -9.98
N THR A 329 -13.44 -49.00 -9.25
CA THR A 329 -13.40 -49.74 -7.97
C THR A 329 -14.25 -49.01 -6.93
N VAL A 330 -15.53 -49.41 -6.79
CA VAL A 330 -16.39 -48.93 -5.70
C VAL A 330 -15.89 -49.58 -4.42
N LEU A 331 -15.19 -48.81 -3.57
CA LEU A 331 -14.81 -49.26 -2.24
C LEU A 331 -16.09 -49.49 -1.42
N PRO A 332 -16.40 -50.75 -1.03
CA PRO A 332 -17.61 -51.03 -0.25
C PRO A 332 -17.56 -50.24 1.07
N GLY A 333 -18.58 -49.42 1.32
CA GLY A 333 -18.68 -48.54 2.49
C GLY A 333 -18.35 -47.06 2.25
N TYR A 334 -17.84 -46.69 1.07
CA TYR A 334 -17.37 -45.32 0.77
C TYR A 334 -18.04 -44.67 -0.44
N TYR A 335 -19.38 -44.69 -0.50
CA TYR A 335 -20.16 -44.05 -1.59
C TYR A 335 -19.91 -42.54 -1.76
N PHE A 336 -19.35 -41.87 -0.74
CA PHE A 336 -19.04 -40.45 -0.75
C PHE A 336 -17.63 -40.11 -1.29
N ILE A 337 -16.78 -41.12 -1.49
CA ILE A 337 -15.42 -40.93 -2.00
C ILE A 337 -15.45 -41.20 -3.51
N SER A 338 -15.26 -40.15 -4.30
CA SER A 338 -15.07 -40.23 -5.74
C SER A 338 -13.63 -39.83 -6.07
N LEU A 339 -12.84 -40.80 -6.53
CA LEU A 339 -11.46 -40.53 -6.95
C LEU A 339 -11.47 -39.77 -8.30
N PRO A 340 -10.60 -38.76 -8.46
CA PRO A 340 -10.56 -37.93 -9.65
C PRO A 340 -10.05 -38.72 -10.87
N SER A 341 -10.72 -38.58 -12.01
CA SER A 341 -10.23 -39.11 -13.29
C SER A 341 -9.04 -38.31 -13.84
N LYS A 342 -8.28 -38.87 -14.79
CA LYS A 342 -7.14 -38.17 -15.42
C LYS A 342 -7.53 -36.81 -16.03
N SER A 343 -8.67 -36.75 -16.72
CA SER A 343 -9.18 -35.51 -17.31
C SER A 343 -9.64 -34.47 -16.29
N GLN A 344 -10.02 -34.91 -15.07
CA GLN A 344 -10.34 -34.00 -13.97
C GLN A 344 -9.06 -33.46 -13.32
N ILE A 345 -8.00 -34.26 -13.24
CA ILE A 345 -6.69 -33.83 -12.73
C ILE A 345 -6.10 -32.74 -13.62
N GLU A 346 -6.11 -32.92 -14.95
CA GLU A 346 -5.63 -31.91 -15.91
C GLU A 346 -6.35 -30.55 -15.74
N LYS A 347 -7.68 -30.58 -15.56
CA LYS A 347 -8.46 -29.35 -15.30
C LYS A 347 -8.12 -28.69 -13.97
N ILE A 348 -7.75 -29.48 -12.96
CA ILE A 348 -7.33 -28.95 -11.66
C ILE A 348 -5.95 -28.33 -11.80
N GLU A 349 -5.03 -28.95 -12.54
CA GLU A 349 -3.69 -28.40 -12.82
C GLU A 349 -3.75 -27.01 -13.47
N ASP A 350 -4.60 -26.83 -14.48
CA ASP A 350 -4.82 -25.51 -15.10
C ASP A 350 -5.35 -24.47 -14.10
N ALA A 351 -6.24 -24.89 -13.19
CA ALA A 351 -6.80 -24.02 -12.17
C ALA A 351 -5.80 -23.71 -11.03
N LEU A 352 -4.84 -24.60 -10.75
CA LEU A 352 -3.80 -24.38 -9.74
C LEU A 352 -2.94 -23.16 -10.09
N ASP A 353 -2.50 -23.07 -11.34
CA ASP A 353 -1.64 -21.98 -11.78
C ASP A 353 -2.37 -20.64 -11.70
N LEU A 354 -3.64 -20.60 -12.08
CA LEU A 354 -4.48 -19.40 -11.92
C LEU A 354 -4.67 -19.03 -10.44
N ALA A 355 -4.95 -20.00 -9.57
CA ALA A 355 -5.13 -19.77 -8.14
C ALA A 355 -3.85 -19.22 -7.48
N ILE A 356 -2.69 -19.73 -7.89
CA ILE A 356 -1.38 -19.25 -7.41
C ILE A 356 -1.08 -17.85 -7.91
N ILE A 357 -1.39 -17.52 -9.16
CA ILE A 357 -1.25 -16.14 -9.67
C ILE A 357 -2.11 -15.18 -8.85
N ILE A 358 -3.37 -15.54 -8.58
CA ILE A 358 -4.28 -14.71 -7.77
C ILE A 358 -3.71 -14.53 -6.35
N ASN A 359 -3.23 -15.61 -5.72
CA ASN A 359 -2.61 -15.55 -4.39
C ASN A 359 -1.33 -14.70 -4.41
N ALA A 360 -0.48 -14.82 -5.43
CA ALA A 360 0.73 -14.00 -5.58
C ALA A 360 0.39 -12.51 -5.75
N VAL A 361 -0.67 -12.19 -6.51
CA VAL A 361 -1.20 -10.83 -6.62
C VAL A 361 -1.73 -10.35 -5.26
N ALA A 362 -2.45 -11.19 -4.52
CA ALA A 362 -2.97 -10.86 -3.19
C ALA A 362 -1.84 -10.54 -2.20
N PHE A 363 -0.82 -11.41 -2.09
CA PHE A 363 0.34 -11.15 -1.23
C PHE A 363 1.17 -9.94 -1.69
N SER A 364 1.25 -9.71 -2.99
CA SER A 364 1.92 -8.54 -3.55
C SER A 364 1.20 -7.23 -3.20
N MET A 365 -0.13 -7.21 -3.36
CA MET A 365 -0.97 -6.08 -2.93
C MET A 365 -0.85 -5.84 -1.44
N MET A 366 -0.83 -6.90 -0.63
CA MET A 366 -0.61 -6.82 0.81
C MET A 366 0.71 -6.08 1.11
N CYS A 367 1.82 -6.53 0.51
CA CYS A 367 3.12 -5.88 0.66
C CYS A 367 3.10 -4.40 0.24
N ALA A 368 2.45 -4.07 -0.89
CA ALA A 368 2.35 -2.71 -1.39
C ALA A 368 1.54 -1.78 -0.48
N MET A 369 0.40 -2.24 0.01
CA MET A 369 -0.47 -1.48 0.90
C MET A 369 0.18 -1.23 2.26
N LEU A 370 0.88 -2.23 2.79
CA LEU A 370 1.49 -2.18 4.10
C LEU A 370 2.81 -1.39 4.12
N ARG A 371 3.68 -1.61 3.13
CA ARG A 371 5.00 -0.97 3.08
C ARG A 371 4.97 0.41 2.45
N GLU A 372 4.22 0.57 1.36
CA GLU A 372 4.22 1.81 0.56
C GLU A 372 2.96 2.67 0.77
N GLY A 373 1.92 2.11 1.41
CA GLY A 373 0.65 2.82 1.63
C GLY A 373 -0.19 2.99 0.37
N ASN A 374 0.18 2.34 -0.74
CA ASN A 374 -0.53 2.44 -2.01
C ASN A 374 -0.53 1.08 -2.73
N PRO A 375 -1.71 0.50 -3.04
CA PRO A 375 -1.82 -0.79 -3.73
C PRO A 375 -1.22 -0.81 -5.14
N LEU A 376 -1.09 0.35 -5.79
CA LEU A 376 -0.51 0.45 -7.14
C LEU A 376 0.98 0.06 -7.18
N TYR A 377 1.65 -0.02 -6.03
CA TYR A 377 3.02 -0.54 -5.96
C TYR A 377 3.09 -2.08 -5.94
N LEU A 378 2.00 -2.80 -6.22
CA LEU A 378 2.01 -4.29 -6.32
C LEU A 378 3.05 -4.79 -7.33
N SER A 379 3.30 -4.08 -8.43
CA SER A 379 4.29 -4.52 -9.41
C SER A 379 5.72 -4.56 -8.86
N LEU A 380 5.99 -3.89 -7.74
CA LEU A 380 7.30 -3.94 -7.09
C LEU A 380 7.60 -5.31 -6.47
N TYR A 381 6.58 -6.03 -6.01
CA TYR A 381 6.75 -7.30 -5.30
C TYR A 381 6.31 -8.51 -6.12
N LEU A 382 5.45 -8.30 -7.12
CA LEU A 382 4.86 -9.36 -7.92
C LEU A 382 5.90 -10.27 -8.61
N PRO A 383 6.94 -9.76 -9.31
CA PRO A 383 7.89 -10.66 -9.97
C PRO A 383 8.68 -11.53 -9.00
N ALA A 384 9.04 -11.00 -7.84
CA ALA A 384 9.75 -11.77 -6.81
C ALA A 384 8.87 -12.92 -6.29
N LEU A 385 7.60 -12.64 -5.98
CA LEU A 385 6.66 -13.66 -5.51
C LEU A 385 6.34 -14.69 -6.59
N LEU A 386 6.19 -14.28 -7.86
CA LEU A 386 5.98 -15.20 -8.98
C LEU A 386 7.21 -16.08 -9.25
N THR A 387 8.42 -15.52 -9.12
CA THR A 387 9.67 -16.29 -9.24
C THR A 387 9.74 -17.37 -8.17
N VAL A 388 9.41 -17.02 -6.92
CA VAL A 388 9.35 -17.98 -5.81
C VAL A 388 8.27 -19.03 -6.06
N ALA A 389 7.11 -18.63 -6.61
CA ALA A 389 6.06 -19.58 -6.95
C ALA A 389 6.49 -20.57 -8.04
N LEU A 390 7.18 -20.11 -9.09
CA LEU A 390 7.74 -20.97 -10.14
C LEU A 390 8.81 -21.93 -9.60
N LEU A 391 9.72 -21.43 -8.76
CA LEU A 391 10.72 -22.27 -8.10
C LEU A 391 10.06 -23.29 -7.17
N GLY A 392 9.04 -22.88 -6.42
CA GLY A 392 8.23 -23.77 -5.59
C GLY A 392 7.59 -24.89 -6.41
N ARG A 393 6.89 -24.53 -7.49
CA ARG A 393 6.29 -25.50 -8.44
C ARG A 393 7.33 -26.50 -8.95
N HIS A 394 8.47 -26.00 -9.44
CA HIS A 394 9.54 -26.86 -9.96
C HIS A 394 10.10 -27.80 -8.89
N LEU A 395 10.40 -27.29 -7.69
CA LEU A 395 10.94 -28.08 -6.59
C LEU A 395 9.95 -29.14 -6.11
N THR A 396 8.67 -28.79 -6.02
CA THR A 396 7.63 -29.72 -5.58
C THR A 396 7.43 -30.86 -6.56
N LEU A 397 7.31 -30.55 -7.85
CA LEU A 397 7.11 -31.57 -8.88
C LEU A 397 8.33 -32.46 -9.11
N THR A 398 9.53 -31.89 -9.06
CA THR A 398 10.77 -32.63 -9.38
C THR A 398 11.28 -33.46 -8.21
N TYR A 399 11.14 -32.97 -6.97
CA TYR A 399 11.77 -33.60 -5.79
C TYR A 399 10.76 -34.10 -4.75
N LEU A 400 9.77 -33.29 -4.36
CA LEU A 400 8.88 -33.64 -3.25
C LEU A 400 7.86 -34.71 -3.60
N VAL A 401 7.17 -34.57 -4.74
CA VAL A 401 6.16 -35.55 -5.18
C VAL A 401 6.78 -36.93 -5.42
N PRO A 402 7.93 -37.08 -6.12
CA PRO A 402 8.56 -38.38 -6.32
C PRO A 402 9.04 -39.04 -5.02
N LEU A 403 9.39 -38.26 -3.99
CA LEU A 403 9.84 -38.78 -2.70
C LEU A 403 8.69 -39.41 -1.89
N ILE A 404 7.49 -38.81 -1.96
CA ILE A 404 6.31 -39.21 -1.17
C ILE A 404 5.59 -40.39 -1.80
N VAL A 405 5.61 -40.50 -3.12
CA VAL A 405 4.86 -41.52 -3.85
C VAL A 405 5.76 -42.64 -4.39
N LYS A 406 6.89 -42.88 -3.72
CA LYS A 406 7.59 -44.18 -3.76
C LYS A 406 6.91 -45.11 -2.77
#